data_AF-A0A0G0WXB7-F1
#
_entry.id   AF-A0A0G0WXB7-F1
#
_cell.length_a   1.000
_cell.length_b   1.000
_cell.length_c   1.000
_cell.angle_alpha   90.00
_cell.angle_beta   90.00
_cell.angle_gamma   90.00
#
_symmetry.space_group_name_H-M   'P 1'
#
loop_
_entity.id
_entity.type
_entity.pdbx_description
1 polymer ?
#
loop_
_entity_poly.entity_id
_entity_poly.type
_entity_poly.pdbx_seq_one_letter_code
_entity_poly.pdbx_strand_id
1 'polypeptide(L)'
;MAKPVFLTNDPLTRKKWAKDLFPLVLKNIEGNELIGSSADSIIQMRTELAKGEGDQITFGIRLPLTQEGIVGDDTVEGNEEKLRFRNFKMTIEELNLAVDTGGKMDEQRIPYDLMQEGKDGLQYRWSDILSDQIFAHLCGDSTYKIAGKVFAQAPLEPDTNHIIVCNDGTATALDSSHEAGLGFLDRMKQQAEVPVSESTGYRIRPIMVNGKKMYRVILHNFVFDRLRADVNAGAWGDMLRSAQKLGVPNVEFEYNGMLVSKSERIRSTTTGEYRNVLLGAQAACIAWGGAGESKSTTMAFVPYTRDAERYVMIRGGGILGVKATRFVTGSNADSTGEDYGKIVGLSYATRLGS
;
A
#
# COMPACT_ATOMS: atom_id res chain seq x y z
N MET A 1 21.25 4.11 -45.95
CA MET A 1 21.04 4.95 -44.76
C MET A 1 21.31 4.10 -43.53
N ALA A 2 22.36 4.39 -42.77
CA ALA A 2 22.67 3.66 -41.54
C ALA A 2 21.62 4.02 -40.47
N LYS A 3 20.74 3.06 -40.14
CA LYS A 3 19.88 3.17 -38.98
C LYS A 3 20.76 3.07 -37.72
N PRO A 4 20.59 3.93 -36.70
CA PRO A 4 21.34 3.79 -35.46
C PRO A 4 21.00 2.43 -34.82
N VAL A 5 21.99 1.55 -34.78
CA VAL A 5 21.91 0.27 -34.06
C VAL A 5 22.29 0.60 -32.62
N PHE A 6 21.31 0.66 -31.73
CA PHE A 6 21.56 0.81 -30.31
C PHE A 6 22.16 -0.50 -29.79
N LEU A 7 23.47 -0.49 -29.51
CA LEU A 7 24.11 -1.61 -28.83
C LEU A 7 23.57 -1.69 -27.40
N THR A 8 23.25 -2.90 -26.96
CA THR A 8 22.72 -3.30 -25.65
C THR A 8 23.54 -2.74 -24.47
N ASN A 9 24.79 -2.35 -24.70
CA ASN A 9 25.74 -1.82 -23.73
C ASN A 9 25.93 -0.29 -23.73
N ASP A 10 25.26 0.46 -24.61
CA ASP A 10 25.36 1.92 -24.65
C ASP A 10 24.81 2.55 -23.34
N PRO A 11 25.57 3.46 -22.66
CA PRO A 11 25.11 4.21 -21.50
C PRO A 11 23.74 4.88 -21.67
N LEU A 12 23.35 5.26 -22.89
CA LEU A 12 22.02 5.82 -23.18
C LEU A 12 20.91 4.77 -23.10
N THR A 13 21.17 3.55 -23.60
CA THR A 13 20.23 2.41 -23.53
C THR A 13 19.98 2.00 -22.08
N ARG A 14 21.02 1.98 -21.24
CA ARG A 14 20.88 1.70 -19.79
C ARG A 14 20.03 2.74 -19.07
N LYS A 15 20.22 4.03 -19.40
CA LYS A 15 19.40 5.12 -18.83
C LYS A 15 17.95 5.07 -19.28
N LYS A 16 17.69 4.69 -20.53
CA LYS A 16 16.33 4.53 -21.05
C LYS A 16 15.61 3.37 -20.35
N TRP A 17 16.26 2.22 -20.21
CA TRP A 17 15.68 1.05 -19.54
C TRP A 17 15.37 1.30 -18.07
N ALA A 18 16.24 2.01 -17.36
CA ALA A 18 15.96 2.38 -15.98
C ALA A 18 14.77 3.37 -15.85
N LYS A 19 14.55 4.23 -16.85
CA LYS A 19 13.45 5.21 -16.86
C LYS A 19 12.10 4.56 -17.18
N ASP A 20 12.06 3.60 -18.09
CA ASP A 20 10.82 2.94 -18.51
C ASP A 20 10.33 1.88 -17.49
N LEU A 21 11.24 1.38 -16.65
CA LEU A 21 10.98 0.32 -15.69
C LEU A 21 10.12 0.75 -14.49
N PHE A 22 10.48 1.85 -13.84
CA PHE A 22 9.84 2.25 -12.59
C PHE A 22 8.32 2.47 -12.74
N PRO A 23 7.82 3.14 -13.80
CA PRO A 23 6.38 3.23 -14.06
C PRO A 23 5.72 1.87 -14.30
N LEU A 24 6.43 0.91 -14.90
CA LEU A 24 5.91 -0.42 -15.20
C LEU A 24 5.79 -1.29 -13.95
N VAL A 25 6.83 -1.30 -13.11
CA VAL A 25 6.81 -1.96 -11.80
C VAL A 25 5.67 -1.41 -10.95
N LEU A 26 5.54 -0.08 -10.89
CA LEU A 26 4.48 0.60 -10.13
C LEU A 26 3.08 0.21 -10.64
N LYS A 27 2.89 0.13 -11.95
CA LYS A 27 1.62 -0.31 -12.55
C LYS A 27 1.24 -1.76 -12.20
N ASN A 28 2.24 -2.62 -11.98
CA ASN A 28 2.05 -4.03 -11.66
C ASN A 28 1.93 -4.31 -10.15
N ILE A 29 2.05 -3.29 -9.29
CA ILE A 29 1.81 -3.43 -7.85
C ILE A 29 0.32 -3.67 -7.61
N GLU A 30 0.00 -4.67 -6.78
CA GLU A 30 -1.35 -4.85 -6.27
C GLU A 30 -1.69 -3.69 -5.33
N GLY A 31 -2.71 -2.91 -5.67
CA GLY A 31 -3.05 -1.68 -4.94
C GLY A 31 -2.38 -0.43 -5.50
N ASN A 32 -1.83 -0.45 -6.72
CA ASN A 32 -1.32 0.76 -7.38
C ASN A 32 -2.38 1.88 -7.44
N GLU A 33 -3.66 1.56 -7.58
CA GLU A 33 -4.75 2.54 -7.56
C GLU A 33 -4.90 3.27 -6.22
N LEU A 34 -4.33 2.72 -5.15
CA LEU A 34 -4.32 3.32 -3.81
C LEU A 34 -3.20 4.35 -3.67
N ILE A 35 -2.17 4.26 -4.52
CA ILE A 35 -0.96 5.08 -4.46
C ILE A 35 -1.17 6.36 -5.29
N GLY A 36 -0.91 7.50 -4.67
CA GLY A 36 -0.89 8.78 -5.38
C GLY A 36 -0.08 9.83 -4.64
N SER A 37 0.29 10.90 -5.33
CA SER A 37 1.09 11.99 -4.76
C SER A 37 0.28 12.96 -3.90
N SER A 38 -1.05 12.92 -4.00
CA SER A 38 -1.95 13.83 -3.28
C SER A 38 -2.14 13.43 -1.82
N ALA A 39 -2.51 14.40 -0.99
CA ALA A 39 -2.95 14.17 0.38
C ALA A 39 -4.33 13.49 0.46
N ASP A 40 -5.05 13.34 -0.65
CA ASP A 40 -6.31 12.60 -0.70
C ASP A 40 -6.14 11.15 -1.14
N SER A 41 -4.92 10.75 -1.51
CA SER A 41 -4.59 9.37 -1.86
C SER A 41 -4.51 8.51 -0.61
N ILE A 42 -4.94 7.24 -0.70
CA ILE A 42 -4.90 6.29 0.41
C ILE A 42 -3.47 6.05 0.86
N ILE A 43 -2.57 5.81 -0.10
CA ILE A 43 -1.14 5.76 0.12
C ILE A 43 -0.52 6.99 -0.51
N GLN A 44 0.00 7.89 0.33
CA GLN A 44 0.68 9.10 -0.16
C GLN A 44 2.10 8.76 -0.59
N MET A 45 2.40 8.98 -1.87
CA MET A 45 3.73 8.78 -2.46
C MET A 45 4.53 10.07 -2.48
N ARG A 46 5.81 9.98 -2.07
CA ARG A 46 6.82 11.00 -2.36
C ARG A 46 8.02 10.40 -3.06
N THR A 47 8.41 11.01 -4.17
CA THR A 47 9.59 10.64 -4.95
C THR A 47 10.71 11.67 -4.86
N GLU A 48 10.44 12.83 -4.25
CA GLU A 48 11.37 13.93 -4.14
C GLU A 48 12.11 13.86 -2.81
N LEU A 49 13.32 13.30 -2.87
CA LEU A 49 14.32 13.53 -1.84
C LEU A 49 15.09 14.80 -2.17
N ALA A 50 14.95 15.82 -1.32
CA ALA A 50 15.89 16.91 -1.31
C ALA A 50 17.29 16.33 -1.03
N LYS A 51 18.26 16.62 -1.89
CA LYS A 51 19.65 16.21 -1.69
C LYS A 51 20.15 16.70 -0.33
N GLY A 52 20.30 15.78 0.60
CA GLY A 52 20.89 15.95 1.92
C GLY A 52 21.08 14.56 2.52
N GLU A 53 22.15 14.35 3.27
CA GLU A 53 22.51 13.09 3.93
C GLU A 53 21.51 12.76 5.05
N GLY A 54 20.29 12.37 4.68
CA GLY A 54 19.26 11.97 5.61
C GLY A 54 18.48 10.80 5.07
N ASP A 55 18.55 9.67 5.78
CA ASP A 55 17.77 8.45 5.49
C ASP A 55 16.29 8.59 5.91
N GLN A 56 15.85 9.80 6.27
CA GLN A 56 14.54 10.07 6.86
C GLN A 56 13.75 11.12 6.09
N ILE A 57 12.50 10.79 5.75
CA ILE A 57 11.56 11.63 5.03
C ILE A 57 10.46 12.08 5.97
N THR A 58 10.13 13.37 5.94
CA THR A 58 9.06 13.96 6.75
C THR A 58 7.87 14.36 5.87
N PHE A 59 6.71 13.79 6.16
CA PHE A 59 5.41 14.15 5.59
C PHE A 59 4.71 15.13 6.52
N GLY A 60 4.30 16.28 6.00
CA GLY A 60 3.43 17.22 6.72
C GLY A 60 1.98 16.83 6.50
N ILE A 61 1.38 16.08 7.42
CA ILE A 61 -0.01 15.64 7.30
C ILE A 61 -0.92 16.69 7.95
N ARG A 62 -1.91 17.15 7.19
CA ARG A 62 -2.88 18.15 7.63
C ARG A 62 -4.02 17.47 8.41
N LEU A 63 -4.25 17.93 9.64
CA LEU A 63 -5.41 17.53 10.44
C LEU A 63 -6.70 18.19 9.91
N PRO A 64 -7.88 17.58 10.10
CA PRO A 64 -9.15 18.20 9.70
C PRO A 64 -9.37 19.53 10.43
N LEU A 65 -10.04 20.46 9.73
CA LEU A 65 -10.56 21.71 10.30
C LEU A 65 -11.76 21.38 11.21
N THR A 66 -11.92 22.16 12.27
CA THR A 66 -12.89 21.96 13.35
C THR A 66 -13.85 23.14 13.52
N GLN A 67 -13.59 24.28 12.88
CA GLN A 67 -14.44 25.46 12.99
C GLN A 67 -15.78 25.27 12.26
N GLU A 68 -16.88 25.60 12.92
CA GLU A 68 -18.25 25.48 12.38
C GLU A 68 -18.64 26.60 11.39
N GLY A 69 -17.78 27.62 11.26
CA GLY A 69 -18.01 28.82 10.47
C GLY A 69 -18.45 30.01 11.33
N ILE A 70 -18.52 31.18 10.72
CA ILE A 70 -19.01 32.42 11.34
C ILE A 70 -20.29 32.80 10.60
N VAL A 71 -21.36 33.11 11.34
CA VAL A 71 -22.71 33.33 10.77
C VAL A 71 -23.05 34.81 10.84
N GLY A 72 -23.56 35.38 9.75
CA GLY A 72 -24.03 36.77 9.71
C GLY A 72 -22.92 37.77 9.32
N ASP A 73 -23.00 38.99 9.86
CA ASP A 73 -22.09 40.10 9.57
C ASP A 73 -20.87 40.14 10.52
N ASP A 74 -20.64 39.06 11.28
CA ASP A 74 -19.52 38.94 12.21
C ASP A 74 -18.17 38.91 11.47
N THR A 75 -17.17 39.59 12.03
CA THR A 75 -15.85 39.73 11.40
C THR A 75 -15.13 38.39 11.31
N VAL A 76 -14.79 37.99 10.08
CA VAL A 76 -14.01 36.79 9.78
C VAL A 76 -12.53 36.98 10.11
N GLU A 77 -12.00 38.18 9.86
CA GLU A 77 -10.62 38.54 10.15
C GLU A 77 -10.36 38.51 11.66
N GLY A 78 -9.44 37.65 12.09
CA GLY A 78 -9.11 37.41 13.51
C GLY A 78 -9.78 36.18 14.14
N ASN A 79 -10.83 35.64 13.51
CA ASN A 79 -11.53 34.41 13.91
C ASN A 79 -11.23 33.23 12.98
N GLU A 80 -10.15 33.30 12.21
CA GLU A 80 -9.73 32.27 11.27
C GLU A 80 -9.12 31.05 11.99
N GLU A 81 -9.55 29.84 11.62
CA GLU A 81 -8.91 28.62 12.10
C GLU A 81 -7.50 28.45 11.52
N LYS A 82 -6.52 28.24 12.41
CA LYS A 82 -5.15 27.94 12.01
C LYS A 82 -5.05 26.52 11.46
N LEU A 83 -4.42 26.37 10.30
CA LEU A 83 -4.06 25.05 9.77
C LEU A 83 -3.10 24.32 10.71
N ARG A 84 -3.49 23.12 11.14
CA ARG A 84 -2.67 22.26 12.00
C ARG A 84 -2.02 21.16 11.16
N PHE A 85 -0.70 21.13 11.17
CA PHE A 85 0.11 20.08 10.53
C PHE A 85 0.79 19.21 11.59
N ARG A 86 0.86 17.90 11.32
CA ARG A 86 1.71 16.98 12.06
C ARG A 86 2.78 16.39 11.17
N ASN A 87 3.98 16.36 11.70
CA ASN A 87 5.15 15.80 11.01
C ASN A 87 5.16 14.29 11.23
N PHE A 88 4.97 13.54 10.15
CA PHE A 88 5.12 12.09 10.12
C PHE A 88 6.45 11.73 9.48
N LYS A 89 7.29 10.97 10.19
CA LYS A 89 8.63 10.62 9.70
C LYS A 89 8.70 9.13 9.34
N MET A 90 9.36 8.83 8.24
CA MET A 90 9.66 7.46 7.80
C MET A 90 11.10 7.36 7.29
N THR A 91 11.67 6.17 7.36
CA THR A 91 13.01 5.87 6.86
C THR A 91 12.94 5.21 5.49
N ILE A 92 14.04 5.27 4.75
CA ILE A 92 14.21 4.60 3.46
C ILE A 92 15.48 3.77 3.50
N GLU A 93 15.47 2.64 2.80
CA GLU A 93 16.62 1.75 2.74
C GLU A 93 16.79 1.20 1.31
N GLU A 94 18.00 0.78 0.97
CA GLU A 94 18.30 0.16 -0.32
C GLU A 94 17.94 -1.32 -0.31
N LEU A 95 17.15 -1.76 -1.28
CA LEU A 95 16.88 -3.17 -1.56
C LEU A 95 17.44 -3.55 -2.93
N ASN A 96 18.09 -4.71 -3.00
CA ASN A 96 18.73 -5.23 -4.20
C ASN A 96 18.30 -6.66 -4.50
N LEU A 97 17.95 -6.91 -5.76
CA LEU A 97 17.69 -8.23 -6.31
C LEU A 97 18.58 -8.44 -7.52
N ALA A 98 19.03 -9.67 -7.75
CA ALA A 98 19.80 -10.02 -8.94
C ALA A 98 19.35 -11.37 -9.51
N VAL A 99 19.33 -11.48 -10.83
CA VAL A 99 19.03 -12.70 -11.58
C VAL A 99 20.21 -13.01 -12.49
N ASP A 100 20.60 -14.28 -12.52
CA ASP A 100 21.59 -14.81 -13.44
C ASP A 100 20.88 -15.23 -14.74
N THR A 101 21.28 -14.65 -15.87
CA THR A 101 20.68 -14.96 -17.17
C THR A 101 21.43 -16.08 -17.90
N GLY A 102 22.43 -16.71 -17.26
CA GLY A 102 23.19 -17.82 -17.81
C GLY A 102 24.43 -17.40 -18.58
N GLY A 103 25.06 -18.39 -19.23
CA GLY A 103 26.30 -18.18 -19.96
C GLY A 103 26.08 -17.82 -21.43
N LYS A 104 27.11 -17.26 -22.09
CA LYS A 104 27.13 -17.00 -23.55
C LYS A 104 26.77 -18.22 -24.40
N MET A 105 27.04 -19.44 -23.91
CA MET A 105 26.68 -20.67 -24.62
C MET A 105 25.19 -21.01 -24.50
N ASP A 106 24.56 -20.64 -23.39
CA ASP A 106 23.14 -20.89 -23.15
C ASP A 106 22.28 -19.89 -23.94
N GLU A 107 22.72 -18.64 -24.06
CA GLU A 107 22.14 -17.65 -24.99
C GLU A 107 22.14 -18.14 -26.46
N GLN A 108 23.14 -18.93 -26.88
CA GLN A 108 23.19 -19.49 -28.24
C GLN A 108 22.35 -20.76 -28.39
N ARG A 109 22.15 -21.53 -27.31
CA ARG A 109 21.37 -22.77 -27.32
C ARG A 109 19.88 -22.52 -27.27
N ILE A 110 19.48 -21.40 -26.66
CA ILE A 110 18.09 -21.08 -26.37
C ILE A 110 17.59 -20.05 -27.39
N PRO A 111 16.44 -20.27 -28.04
CA PRO A 111 15.96 -19.41 -29.13
C PRO A 111 15.32 -18.09 -28.67
N TYR A 112 15.14 -17.87 -27.36
CA TYR A 112 14.54 -16.66 -26.78
C TYR A 112 15.56 -15.82 -26.00
N ASP A 113 15.30 -14.52 -25.90
CA ASP A 113 16.22 -13.55 -25.28
C ASP A 113 16.19 -13.68 -23.74
N LEU A 114 17.22 -14.35 -23.19
CA LEU A 114 17.40 -14.56 -21.75
C LEU A 114 17.56 -13.25 -20.96
N MET A 115 18.06 -12.17 -21.60
CA MET A 115 18.19 -10.86 -20.98
C MET A 115 16.82 -10.20 -20.81
N GLN A 116 15.94 -10.34 -21.80
CA GLN A 116 14.58 -9.84 -21.68
C GLN A 116 13.80 -10.62 -20.62
N GLU A 117 13.92 -11.94 -20.62
CA GLU A 117 13.20 -12.77 -19.65
C GLU A 117 13.71 -12.59 -18.21
N GLY A 118 15.02 -12.41 -18.05
CA GLY A 118 15.60 -12.02 -16.76
C GLY A 118 15.05 -10.69 -16.24
N LYS A 119 14.83 -9.70 -17.11
CA LYS A 119 14.24 -8.41 -16.71
C LYS A 119 12.78 -8.55 -16.33
N ASP A 120 12.01 -9.31 -17.09
CA ASP A 120 10.58 -9.47 -16.86
C ASP A 120 10.33 -10.26 -15.57
N GLY A 121 11.11 -11.32 -15.32
CA GLY A 121 11.08 -12.04 -14.04
C GLY A 121 11.45 -11.14 -12.84
N LEU A 122 12.48 -10.30 -13.00
CA LEU A 122 12.90 -9.37 -11.95
C LEU A 122 11.85 -8.27 -11.70
N GLN A 123 11.14 -7.81 -12.73
CA GLN A 123 10.01 -6.88 -12.62
C GLN A 123 8.87 -7.45 -11.79
N TYR A 124 8.40 -8.65 -12.12
CA TYR A 124 7.33 -9.30 -11.37
C TYR A 124 7.72 -9.47 -9.90
N ARG A 125 8.95 -9.93 -9.65
CA ARG A 125 9.42 -10.12 -8.27
C ARG A 125 9.47 -8.82 -7.47
N TRP A 126 9.82 -7.70 -8.10
CA TRP A 126 9.76 -6.39 -7.44
C TRP A 126 8.33 -5.97 -7.12
N SER A 127 7.41 -6.13 -8.06
CA SER A 127 6.00 -5.83 -7.83
C SER A 127 5.42 -6.68 -6.69
N ASP A 128 5.80 -7.95 -6.58
CA ASP A 128 5.42 -8.82 -5.46
C ASP A 128 5.93 -8.30 -4.12
N ILE A 129 7.24 -8.01 -4.02
CA ILE A 129 7.84 -7.55 -2.77
C ILE A 129 7.23 -6.22 -2.31
N LEU A 130 6.99 -5.30 -3.25
CA LEU A 130 6.37 -4.01 -2.95
C LEU A 130 4.93 -4.17 -2.49
N SER A 131 4.17 -5.05 -3.14
CA SER A 131 2.79 -5.36 -2.74
C SER A 131 2.77 -5.98 -1.34
N ASP A 132 3.62 -6.98 -1.08
CA ASP A 132 3.75 -7.63 0.23
C ASP A 132 4.14 -6.62 1.33
N GLN A 133 5.08 -5.71 1.03
CA GLN A 133 5.48 -4.64 1.93
C GLN A 133 4.30 -3.72 2.26
N ILE A 134 3.56 -3.26 1.24
CA ILE A 134 2.39 -2.39 1.41
C ILE A 134 1.34 -3.07 2.30
N PHE A 135 0.96 -4.30 1.97
CA PHE A 135 -0.06 -5.03 2.73
C PHE A 135 0.41 -5.35 4.16
N ALA A 136 1.67 -5.67 4.39
CA ALA A 136 2.21 -5.88 5.73
C ALA A 136 2.09 -4.62 6.61
N HIS A 137 2.40 -3.43 6.06
CA HIS A 137 2.25 -2.17 6.79
C HIS A 137 0.78 -1.79 7.02
N LEU A 138 -0.09 -1.99 6.02
CA LEU A 138 -1.52 -1.69 6.16
C LEU A 138 -2.19 -2.61 7.19
N CYS A 139 -1.97 -3.92 7.10
CA CYS A 139 -2.50 -4.91 8.04
C CYS A 139 -1.84 -4.83 9.43
N GLY A 140 -0.68 -4.18 9.54
CA GLY A 140 0.06 -4.03 10.79
C GLY A 140 0.72 -5.33 11.26
N ASP A 141 1.23 -6.16 10.35
CA ASP A 141 1.91 -7.42 10.68
C ASP A 141 3.37 -7.16 11.12
N SER A 142 3.60 -7.09 12.44
CA SER A 142 4.93 -6.84 13.01
C SER A 142 5.95 -7.96 12.76
N THR A 143 5.50 -9.14 12.28
CA THR A 143 6.39 -10.28 12.01
C THR A 143 7.03 -10.21 10.62
N TYR A 144 6.54 -9.33 9.75
CA TYR A 144 6.99 -9.22 8.38
C TYR A 144 8.47 -8.82 8.29
N LYS A 145 9.23 -9.61 7.52
CA LYS A 145 10.67 -9.42 7.29
C LYS A 145 11.02 -9.74 5.84
N ILE A 146 11.92 -8.96 5.26
CA ILE A 146 12.54 -9.27 3.96
C ILE A 146 13.87 -9.96 4.24
N ALA A 147 14.05 -11.18 3.72
CA ALA A 147 15.26 -11.98 3.94
C ALA A 147 15.66 -12.11 5.43
N GLY A 148 14.66 -12.19 6.33
CA GLY A 148 14.87 -12.30 7.78
C GLY A 148 15.27 -11.00 8.48
N LYS A 149 15.30 -9.87 7.77
CA LYS A 149 15.64 -8.54 8.30
C LYS A 149 14.44 -7.59 8.21
N VAL A 150 14.41 -6.60 9.11
CA VAL A 150 13.51 -5.45 9.00
C VAL A 150 14.04 -4.57 7.86
N PHE A 151 13.16 -4.17 6.95
CA PHE A 151 13.52 -3.33 5.81
C PHE A 151 12.94 -1.93 5.98
N ALA A 152 13.81 -0.92 6.05
CA ALA A 152 13.54 0.50 6.33
C ALA A 152 12.88 0.76 7.70
N GLN A 153 11.71 0.18 7.95
CA GLN A 153 10.99 0.22 9.22
C GLN A 153 10.15 -1.05 9.40
N ALA A 154 9.95 -1.46 10.66
CA ALA A 154 9.03 -2.55 10.98
C ALA A 154 7.57 -2.07 10.86
N PRO A 155 6.65 -2.88 10.31
CA PRO A 155 5.23 -2.67 10.55
C PRO A 155 4.92 -2.72 12.04
N LEU A 156 3.93 -1.94 12.46
CA LEU A 156 3.48 -1.89 13.84
C LEU A 156 2.10 -2.54 13.94
N GLU A 157 1.87 -3.23 15.06
CA GLU A 157 0.57 -3.79 15.38
C GLU A 157 -0.50 -2.68 15.42
N PRO A 158 -1.72 -2.94 14.94
CA PRO A 158 -2.82 -1.97 14.98
C PRO A 158 -3.08 -1.52 16.42
N ASP A 159 -3.45 -0.25 16.60
CA ASP A 159 -3.80 0.21 17.94
C ASP A 159 -5.16 -0.31 18.41
N THR A 160 -5.40 -0.23 19.72
CA THR A 160 -6.64 -0.70 20.37
C THR A 160 -7.90 -0.01 19.87
N ASN A 161 -7.82 1.24 19.40
CA ASN A 161 -8.95 2.04 18.94
C ASN A 161 -9.19 1.94 17.41
N HIS A 162 -8.32 1.27 16.67
CA HIS A 162 -8.41 1.04 15.22
C HIS A 162 -8.38 -0.45 14.86
N ILE A 163 -8.52 -1.33 15.84
CA ILE A 163 -8.73 -2.75 15.66
C ILE A 163 -10.18 -3.11 15.99
N ILE A 164 -10.82 -3.88 15.12
CA ILE A 164 -12.15 -4.45 15.33
C ILE A 164 -12.06 -5.94 15.17
N VAL A 165 -12.59 -6.66 16.13
CA VAL A 165 -12.71 -8.12 16.05
C VAL A 165 -14.13 -8.47 15.66
N CYS A 166 -14.29 -9.36 14.67
CA CYS A 166 -15.60 -9.82 14.26
C CYS A 166 -16.35 -10.39 15.46
N ASN A 167 -17.64 -10.10 15.56
CA ASN A 167 -18.56 -10.55 16.61
C ASN A 167 -18.05 -10.33 18.05
N ASP A 168 -17.28 -9.25 18.26
CA ASP A 168 -16.76 -8.83 19.57
C ASP A 168 -15.87 -9.89 20.24
N GLY A 169 -15.22 -10.72 19.42
CA GLY A 169 -14.24 -11.72 19.86
C GLY A 169 -12.96 -11.10 20.42
N THR A 170 -12.08 -11.96 20.93
CA THR A 170 -10.73 -11.56 21.34
C THR A 170 -9.74 -11.86 20.20
N ALA A 171 -8.79 -10.95 19.95
CA ALA A 171 -7.83 -11.02 18.85
C ALA A 171 -6.89 -12.24 18.83
N THR A 172 -6.92 -13.09 19.86
CA THR A 172 -6.01 -14.23 20.06
C THR A 172 -6.68 -15.60 19.97
N ALA A 173 -7.98 -15.65 19.67
CA ALA A 173 -8.74 -16.91 19.65
C ALA A 173 -9.96 -16.84 18.72
N LEU A 174 -9.74 -16.53 17.43
CA LEU A 174 -10.83 -16.52 16.47
C LEU A 174 -11.17 -17.95 16.01
N ASP A 175 -12.46 -18.21 15.88
CA ASP A 175 -13.02 -19.50 15.45
C ASP A 175 -14.17 -19.30 14.46
N SER A 176 -14.84 -20.39 14.08
CA SER A 176 -15.96 -20.39 13.12
C SER A 176 -17.16 -19.53 13.51
N SER A 177 -17.25 -19.01 14.74
CA SER A 177 -18.28 -18.04 15.14
C SER A 177 -17.94 -16.60 14.76
N HIS A 178 -16.70 -16.34 14.32
CA HIS A 178 -16.17 -15.00 14.04
C HIS A 178 -15.98 -14.74 12.53
N GLU A 179 -16.87 -15.26 11.70
CA GLU A 179 -16.87 -15.06 10.25
C GLU A 179 -17.38 -13.66 9.87
N ALA A 180 -16.75 -13.03 8.88
CA ALA A 180 -17.14 -11.68 8.46
C ALA A 180 -18.45 -11.69 7.65
N GLY A 181 -19.48 -11.01 8.18
CA GLY A 181 -20.72 -10.70 7.46
C GLY A 181 -20.81 -9.23 7.04
N LEU A 182 -21.91 -8.84 6.37
CA LEU A 182 -22.15 -7.43 6.01
C LEU A 182 -22.21 -6.50 7.24
N GLY A 183 -22.78 -6.98 8.35
CA GLY A 183 -22.80 -6.23 9.61
C GLY A 183 -21.42 -6.00 10.24
N PHE A 184 -20.43 -6.84 9.90
CA PHE A 184 -19.04 -6.58 10.29
C PHE A 184 -18.47 -5.38 9.53
N LEU A 185 -18.74 -5.28 8.22
CA LEU A 185 -18.35 -4.12 7.41
C LEU A 185 -19.02 -2.84 7.92
N ASP A 186 -20.29 -2.90 8.33
CA ASP A 186 -20.98 -1.75 8.91
C ASP A 186 -20.35 -1.28 10.21
N ARG A 187 -19.92 -2.19 11.09
CA ARG A 187 -19.16 -1.83 12.30
C ARG A 187 -17.84 -1.14 11.97
N MET A 188 -17.09 -1.67 10.98
CA MET A 188 -15.86 -1.04 10.51
C MET A 188 -16.10 0.39 10.00
N LYS A 189 -17.19 0.59 9.25
CA LYS A 189 -17.57 1.93 8.77
C LYS A 189 -17.97 2.86 9.91
N GLN A 190 -18.79 2.40 10.86
CA GLN A 190 -19.24 3.22 11.99
C GLN A 190 -18.05 3.77 12.79
N GLN A 191 -17.05 2.92 13.06
CA GLN A 191 -15.83 3.35 13.76
C GLN A 191 -14.95 4.27 12.91
N ALA A 192 -14.97 4.14 11.57
CA ALA A 192 -14.28 5.05 10.68
C ALA A 192 -14.91 6.46 10.68
N GLU A 193 -16.24 6.52 10.76
CA GLU A 193 -17.02 7.76 10.72
C GLU A 193 -17.11 8.45 12.08
N VAL A 194 -17.24 7.67 13.15
CA VAL A 194 -17.39 8.12 14.54
C VAL A 194 -16.31 7.43 15.38
N PRO A 195 -15.19 8.11 15.67
CA PRO A 195 -14.14 7.52 16.51
C PRO A 195 -14.65 7.26 17.92
N VAL A 196 -14.14 6.21 18.57
CA VAL A 196 -14.54 5.76 19.92
C VAL A 196 -14.24 6.81 21.00
N SER A 197 -13.28 7.71 20.74
CA SER A 197 -12.90 8.81 21.64
C SER A 197 -12.54 10.04 20.80
N GLU A 198 -13.07 11.20 21.20
CA GLU A 198 -12.73 12.50 20.60
C GLU A 198 -11.28 12.94 20.93
N SER A 199 -10.69 12.34 21.96
CA SER A 199 -9.33 12.64 22.44
C SER A 199 -8.25 11.70 21.89
N THR A 200 -8.64 10.47 21.52
CA THR A 200 -7.75 9.37 21.13
C THR A 200 -8.45 8.50 20.08
N GLY A 201 -8.30 8.86 18.81
CA GLY A 201 -9.03 8.25 17.70
C GLY A 201 -9.30 9.27 16.60
N TYR A 202 -8.56 9.18 15.49
CA TYR A 202 -8.77 10.10 14.37
C TYR A 202 -9.92 9.61 13.50
N ARG A 203 -10.89 10.50 13.26
CA ARG A 203 -11.89 10.28 12.22
C ARG A 203 -11.18 10.03 10.88
N ILE A 204 -11.53 8.92 10.23
CA ILE A 204 -10.91 8.54 8.96
C ILE A 204 -11.48 9.42 7.85
N ARG A 205 -10.59 10.11 7.13
CA ARG A 205 -10.98 10.91 5.97
C ARG A 205 -11.37 9.97 4.82
N PRO A 206 -12.62 10.02 4.33
CA PRO A 206 -13.04 9.21 3.19
C PRO A 206 -12.37 9.69 1.90
N ILE A 207 -12.29 8.81 0.91
CA ILE A 207 -11.93 9.16 -0.46
C ILE A 207 -13.17 9.70 -1.19
N MET A 208 -12.96 10.68 -2.08
CA MET A 208 -14.03 11.25 -2.89
C MET A 208 -14.07 10.57 -4.25
N VAL A 209 -15.15 9.83 -4.53
CA VAL A 209 -15.38 9.20 -5.84
C VAL A 209 -16.67 9.76 -6.42
N ASN A 210 -16.58 10.45 -7.55
CA ASN A 210 -17.73 11.08 -8.22
C ASN A 210 -18.58 11.95 -7.27
N GLY A 211 -17.94 12.67 -6.34
CA GLY A 211 -18.60 13.52 -5.35
C GLY A 211 -19.17 12.79 -4.12
N LYS A 212 -19.07 11.46 -4.06
CA LYS A 212 -19.51 10.66 -2.91
C LYS A 212 -18.31 10.32 -2.01
N LYS A 213 -18.53 10.41 -0.70
CA LYS A 213 -17.56 9.96 0.33
C LYS A 213 -17.60 8.44 0.38
N MET A 214 -16.48 7.80 0.10
CA MET A 214 -16.35 6.36 0.11
C MET A 214 -15.11 5.92 0.89
N TYR A 215 -15.10 4.67 1.35
CA TYR A 215 -13.95 4.02 1.98
C TYR A 215 -13.50 2.83 1.13
N ARG A 216 -12.21 2.49 1.17
CA ARG A 216 -11.69 1.31 0.46
C ARG A 216 -11.54 0.17 1.45
N VAL A 217 -12.13 -0.98 1.17
CA VAL A 217 -11.98 -2.18 2.00
C VAL A 217 -11.28 -3.27 1.20
N ILE A 218 -10.31 -3.93 1.83
CA ILE A 218 -9.60 -5.06 1.25
C ILE A 218 -9.75 -6.24 2.21
N LEU A 219 -10.35 -7.33 1.71
CA LEU A 219 -10.59 -8.56 2.45
C LEU A 219 -9.65 -9.66 1.97
N HIS A 220 -9.31 -10.60 2.84
CA HIS A 220 -8.63 -11.82 2.39
C HIS A 220 -9.57 -12.65 1.49
N ASN A 221 -9.03 -13.36 0.50
CA ASN A 221 -9.81 -14.15 -0.46
C ASN A 221 -10.81 -15.11 0.22
N PHE A 222 -10.39 -15.82 1.28
CA PHE A 222 -11.28 -16.76 1.99
C PHE A 222 -12.42 -16.04 2.73
N VAL A 223 -12.14 -14.87 3.31
CA VAL A 223 -13.15 -14.04 3.98
C VAL A 223 -14.16 -13.53 2.96
N PHE A 224 -13.68 -13.09 1.80
CA PHE A 224 -14.50 -12.61 0.70
C PHE A 224 -15.41 -13.72 0.14
N ASP A 225 -14.88 -14.92 -0.11
CA ASP A 225 -15.66 -16.03 -0.66
C ASP A 225 -16.73 -16.51 0.34
N ARG A 226 -16.41 -16.50 1.64
CA ARG A 226 -17.39 -16.80 2.69
C ARG A 226 -18.50 -15.75 2.76
N LEU A 227 -18.14 -14.47 2.74
CA LEU A 227 -19.10 -13.36 2.71
C LEU A 227 -20.03 -13.47 1.50
N ARG A 228 -19.47 -13.78 0.32
CA ARG A 228 -20.25 -13.97 -0.90
C ARG A 228 -21.24 -15.13 -0.79
N ALA A 229 -20.87 -16.23 -0.13
CA ALA A 229 -21.73 -17.38 0.05
C ALA A 229 -22.91 -17.12 1.01
N ASP A 230 -22.71 -16.23 1.99
CA ASP A 230 -23.73 -15.84 2.97
C ASP A 230 -24.77 -14.85 2.41
N VAL A 231 -24.35 -13.98 1.47
CA VAL A 231 -25.23 -12.96 0.88
C VAL A 231 -26.17 -13.57 -0.17
N ASN A 232 -27.46 -13.19 -0.09
CA ASN A 232 -28.46 -13.58 -1.09
C ASN A 232 -28.06 -13.10 -2.51
N ALA A 233 -28.24 -13.97 -3.52
CA ALA A 233 -27.89 -13.71 -4.91
C ALA A 233 -28.48 -12.40 -5.49
N GLY A 234 -29.70 -12.01 -5.10
CA GLY A 234 -30.31 -10.76 -5.54
C GLY A 234 -29.60 -9.53 -4.98
N ALA A 235 -29.34 -9.51 -3.67
CA ALA A 235 -28.61 -8.43 -3.01
C ALA A 235 -27.17 -8.32 -3.54
N TRP A 236 -26.50 -9.46 -3.75
CA TRP A 236 -25.17 -9.50 -4.36
C TRP A 236 -25.16 -8.88 -5.77
N GLY A 237 -26.15 -9.22 -6.60
CA GLY A 237 -26.27 -8.67 -7.95
C GLY A 237 -26.43 -7.15 -7.98
N ASP A 238 -27.16 -6.58 -7.02
CA ASP A 238 -27.33 -5.13 -6.91
C ASP A 238 -26.05 -4.43 -6.43
N MET A 239 -25.30 -5.02 -5.50
CA MET A 239 -23.98 -4.52 -5.05
C MET A 239 -22.95 -4.50 -6.18
N LEU A 240 -22.90 -5.55 -7.01
CA LEU A 240 -22.04 -5.59 -8.20
C LEU A 240 -22.42 -4.51 -9.21
N ARG A 241 -23.72 -4.34 -9.48
CA ARG A 241 -24.20 -3.32 -10.42
C ARG A 241 -23.89 -1.90 -9.93
N SER A 242 -23.96 -1.66 -8.62
CA SER A 242 -23.56 -0.38 -8.01
C SER A 242 -22.07 -0.10 -8.26
N ALA A 243 -21.21 -1.07 -7.99
CA ALA A 243 -19.77 -0.96 -8.25
C ALA A 243 -19.45 -0.70 -9.73
N GLN A 244 -20.10 -1.43 -10.64
CA GLN A 244 -19.92 -1.24 -12.09
C GLN A 244 -20.31 0.15 -12.58
N LYS A 245 -21.37 0.75 -12.00
CA LYS A 245 -21.76 2.14 -12.31
C LYS A 245 -20.75 3.17 -11.83
N LEU A 246 -20.04 2.88 -10.74
CA LEU A 246 -19.03 3.78 -10.20
C LEU A 246 -17.76 3.81 -11.08
N GLY A 247 -17.43 2.67 -11.70
CA GLY A 247 -16.34 2.56 -12.67
C GLY A 247 -14.93 2.67 -12.08
N VAL A 248 -14.78 2.42 -10.77
CA VAL A 248 -13.46 2.41 -10.10
C VAL A 248 -12.76 1.07 -10.39
N PRO A 249 -11.49 1.09 -10.81
CA PRO A 249 -10.74 -0.14 -11.06
C PRO A 249 -10.52 -0.94 -9.78
N ASN A 250 -10.35 -2.25 -9.91
CA ASN A 250 -10.04 -3.18 -8.82
C ASN A 250 -11.08 -3.18 -7.68
N VAL A 251 -12.34 -2.87 -7.95
CA VAL A 251 -13.46 -3.01 -7.00
C VAL A 251 -14.31 -4.20 -7.42
N GLU A 252 -14.53 -5.12 -6.48
CA GLU A 252 -15.38 -6.30 -6.71
C GLU A 252 -16.85 -5.93 -6.49
N PHE A 253 -17.18 -5.30 -5.36
CA PHE A 253 -18.53 -4.84 -5.05
C PHE A 253 -18.52 -3.56 -4.21
N GLU A 254 -19.67 -2.87 -4.19
CA GLU A 254 -19.90 -1.68 -3.37
C GLU A 254 -21.00 -1.96 -2.35
N TYR A 255 -20.75 -1.59 -1.10
CA TYR A 255 -21.69 -1.77 0.00
C TYR A 255 -21.61 -0.58 0.95
N ASN A 256 -22.72 0.14 1.14
CA ASN A 256 -22.84 1.25 2.09
C ASN A 256 -21.70 2.29 1.96
N GLY A 257 -21.30 2.67 0.74
CA GLY A 257 -20.19 3.59 0.51
C GLY A 257 -18.79 3.00 0.74
N MET A 258 -18.68 1.68 0.88
CA MET A 258 -17.40 0.97 0.92
C MET A 258 -17.15 0.27 -0.42
N LEU A 259 -15.95 0.47 -0.95
CA LEU A 259 -15.44 -0.17 -2.15
C LEU A 259 -14.65 -1.41 -1.74
N VAL A 260 -15.26 -2.57 -1.88
CA VAL A 260 -14.67 -3.82 -1.39
C VAL A 260 -13.89 -4.51 -2.50
N SER A 261 -12.71 -4.99 -2.15
CA SER A 261 -11.81 -5.77 -3.00
C SER A 261 -11.25 -6.94 -2.19
N LYS A 262 -10.59 -7.86 -2.89
CA LYS A 262 -9.95 -9.02 -2.28
C LYS A 262 -8.47 -9.05 -2.61
N SER A 263 -7.68 -9.58 -1.69
CA SER A 263 -6.25 -9.81 -1.88
C SER A 263 -5.82 -11.09 -1.19
N GLU A 264 -4.91 -11.84 -1.81
CA GLU A 264 -4.21 -12.96 -1.17
C GLU A 264 -3.05 -12.50 -0.29
N ARG A 265 -2.60 -11.25 -0.44
CA ARG A 265 -1.46 -10.68 0.29
C ARG A 265 -1.83 -10.16 1.68
N ILE A 266 -3.11 -10.21 2.04
CA ILE A 266 -3.55 -9.95 3.42
C ILE A 266 -2.99 -11.05 4.32
N ARG A 267 -2.11 -10.65 5.23
CA ARG A 267 -1.40 -11.58 6.09
C ARG A 267 -2.25 -12.01 7.28
N SER A 268 -1.93 -13.22 7.71
CA SER A 268 -2.51 -13.94 8.82
C SER A 268 -1.37 -14.26 9.79
N THR A 269 -1.50 -13.83 11.04
CA THR A 269 -0.52 -14.15 12.08
C THR A 269 -0.71 -15.55 12.65
N THR A 270 -1.94 -16.06 12.58
CA THR A 270 -2.37 -17.35 13.10
C THR A 270 -3.31 -18.02 12.12
N THR A 271 -3.23 -19.33 11.94
CA THR A 271 -4.08 -20.08 11.01
C THR A 271 -5.57 -19.75 11.15
N GLY A 272 -6.18 -19.30 10.05
CA GLY A 272 -7.61 -18.97 9.98
C GLY A 272 -7.96 -17.54 10.39
N GLU A 273 -7.02 -16.77 10.93
CA GLU A 273 -7.23 -15.38 11.37
C GLU A 273 -6.71 -14.40 10.31
N TYR A 274 -7.59 -13.56 9.76
CA TYR A 274 -7.22 -12.61 8.71
C TYR A 274 -7.44 -11.16 9.15
N ARG A 275 -6.44 -10.31 8.89
CA ARG A 275 -6.45 -8.86 9.17
C ARG A 275 -6.94 -8.09 7.95
N ASN A 276 -8.25 -8.03 7.78
CA ASN A 276 -8.84 -7.21 6.72
C ASN A 276 -8.64 -5.73 7.03
N VAL A 277 -8.63 -4.88 6.01
CA VAL A 277 -8.35 -3.45 6.19
C VAL A 277 -9.43 -2.58 5.57
N LEU A 278 -9.89 -1.59 6.34
CA LEU A 278 -10.63 -0.44 5.83
C LEU A 278 -9.68 0.76 5.80
N LEU A 279 -9.62 1.42 4.65
CA LEU A 279 -8.66 2.44 4.31
C LEU A 279 -9.39 3.72 3.89
N GLY A 280 -8.93 4.83 4.44
CA GLY A 280 -9.25 6.18 3.98
C GLY A 280 -8.02 6.89 3.43
N ALA A 281 -8.13 8.19 3.21
CA ALA A 281 -7.02 9.00 2.71
C ALA A 281 -5.86 9.02 3.72
N GLN A 282 -4.64 8.91 3.20
CA GLN A 282 -3.38 8.89 3.94
C GLN A 282 -3.37 7.82 5.04
N ALA A 283 -3.70 6.58 4.71
CA ALA A 283 -3.55 5.39 5.57
C ALA A 283 -2.10 4.89 5.67
N ALA A 284 -1.29 5.19 4.65
CA ALA A 284 0.15 4.93 4.65
C ALA A 284 0.89 5.96 3.80
N CYS A 285 2.20 6.03 3.99
CA CYS A 285 3.10 6.76 3.12
C CYS A 285 4.09 5.80 2.49
N ILE A 286 4.30 5.94 1.18
CA ILE A 286 5.39 5.32 0.45
C ILE A 286 6.34 6.42 0.02
N ALA A 287 7.63 6.14 0.14
CA ALA A 287 8.61 7.06 -0.34
C ALA A 287 9.71 6.33 -1.07
N TRP A 288 10.23 7.02 -2.07
CA TRP A 288 11.25 6.49 -2.95
C TRP A 288 12.47 7.39 -2.97
N GLY A 289 13.63 6.76 -2.92
CA GLY A 289 14.91 7.42 -3.09
C GLY A 289 15.28 7.54 -4.55
N GLY A 290 15.36 8.78 -5.01
CA GLY A 290 15.81 9.16 -6.33
C GLY A 290 16.17 10.64 -6.33
N ALA A 291 17.22 11.01 -7.05
CA ALA A 291 17.56 12.42 -7.23
C ALA A 291 16.47 13.06 -8.10
N GLY A 292 15.64 13.93 -7.50
CA GLY A 292 14.53 14.61 -8.16
C GLY A 292 14.94 15.26 -9.49
N GLU A 293 14.00 15.27 -10.47
CA GLU A 293 14.00 15.82 -11.85
C GLU A 293 15.28 15.72 -12.72
N SER A 294 16.43 15.34 -12.18
CA SER A 294 17.73 15.37 -12.81
C SER A 294 18.59 14.22 -12.30
N LYS A 295 18.57 13.15 -13.09
CA LYS A 295 19.65 12.15 -13.26
C LYS A 295 19.77 10.99 -12.26
N SER A 296 18.72 10.54 -11.58
CA SER A 296 18.77 9.17 -11.04
C SER A 296 17.38 8.54 -10.98
N THR A 297 17.23 7.42 -11.67
CA THR A 297 16.00 6.62 -11.72
C THR A 297 15.79 5.94 -10.37
N THR A 298 14.60 6.12 -9.83
CA THR A 298 14.11 5.59 -8.55
C THR A 298 14.35 4.09 -8.34
N MET A 299 14.33 3.33 -9.44
CA MET A 299 14.85 1.97 -9.55
C MET A 299 15.70 1.87 -10.80
N ALA A 300 16.81 1.15 -10.75
CA ALA A 300 17.66 0.93 -11.90
C ALA A 300 18.01 -0.55 -12.07
N PHE A 301 17.82 -1.06 -13.30
CA PHE A 301 18.43 -2.31 -13.72
C PHE A 301 19.82 -2.06 -14.30
N VAL A 302 20.81 -2.74 -13.73
CA VAL A 302 22.19 -2.68 -14.16
C VAL A 302 22.61 -4.10 -14.57
N PRO A 303 22.74 -4.36 -15.89
CA PRO A 303 23.38 -5.58 -16.34
C PRO A 303 24.88 -5.51 -16.01
N TYR A 304 25.43 -6.59 -15.47
CA TYR A 304 26.86 -6.74 -15.19
C TYR A 304 27.30 -8.16 -15.54
N THR A 305 28.57 -8.32 -15.89
CA THR A 305 29.12 -9.61 -16.26
C THR A 305 30.01 -10.17 -15.14
N ARG A 306 30.01 -11.48 -14.97
CA ARG A 306 30.84 -12.18 -13.98
C ARG A 306 31.66 -13.27 -14.68
N ASP A 307 32.77 -13.67 -14.06
CA ASP A 307 33.66 -14.74 -14.52
C ASP A 307 34.22 -14.46 -15.93
N ALA A 308 35.06 -13.42 -16.07
CA ALA A 308 35.67 -13.02 -17.34
C ALA A 308 34.67 -12.86 -18.51
N GLU A 309 33.51 -12.25 -18.23
CA GLU A 309 32.42 -12.06 -19.21
C GLU A 309 31.76 -13.34 -19.72
N ARG A 310 31.89 -14.45 -18.98
CA ARG A 310 31.24 -15.70 -19.35
C ARG A 310 29.75 -15.70 -19.02
N TYR A 311 29.39 -15.12 -17.88
CA TYR A 311 28.01 -15.04 -17.40
C TYR A 311 27.54 -13.58 -17.39
N VAL A 312 26.28 -13.40 -17.79
CA VAL A 312 25.61 -12.11 -17.72
C VAL A 312 24.59 -12.16 -16.59
N MET A 313 24.58 -11.13 -15.76
CA MET A 313 23.68 -10.98 -14.63
C MET A 313 22.96 -9.65 -14.71
N ILE A 314 21.77 -9.57 -14.15
CA ILE A 314 20.97 -8.34 -14.07
C ILE A 314 20.71 -8.06 -12.60
N ARG A 315 21.16 -6.91 -12.10
CA ARG A 315 20.80 -6.40 -10.77
C ARG A 315 19.72 -5.34 -10.90
N GLY A 316 18.68 -5.42 -10.07
CA GLY A 316 17.74 -4.35 -9.79
C GLY A 316 17.88 -3.83 -8.38
N GLY A 317 18.24 -2.56 -8.26
CA GLY A 317 18.31 -1.84 -6.99
C GLY A 317 17.30 -0.71 -6.94
N GLY A 318 16.72 -0.49 -5.76
CA GLY A 318 15.86 0.64 -5.47
C GLY A 318 16.02 1.07 -4.02
N ILE A 319 15.91 2.37 -3.76
CA ILE A 319 15.85 2.90 -2.40
C ILE A 319 14.38 3.23 -2.13
N LEU A 320 13.79 2.64 -1.10
CA LEU A 320 12.40 2.88 -0.76
C LEU A 320 12.07 2.64 0.70
N GLY A 321 10.89 3.07 1.10
CA GLY A 321 10.29 2.72 2.37
C GLY A 321 8.77 2.82 2.28
N VAL A 322 8.06 2.03 3.09
CA VAL A 322 6.62 2.15 3.32
C VAL A 322 6.37 2.22 4.82
N LYS A 323 5.56 3.17 5.30
CA LYS A 323 5.18 3.24 6.71
C LYS A 323 3.69 3.57 6.82
N ALA A 324 2.95 2.80 7.62
CA ALA A 324 1.59 3.15 7.97
C ALA A 324 1.57 4.44 8.80
N THR A 325 0.64 5.33 8.49
CA THR A 325 0.54 6.62 9.15
C THR A 325 0.03 6.42 10.57
N ARG A 326 0.83 6.89 11.53
CA ARG A 326 0.54 6.83 12.95
C ARG A 326 1.02 8.12 13.60
N PHE A 327 0.21 8.69 14.48
CA PHE A 327 0.55 9.88 15.22
C PHE A 327 0.67 9.58 16.70
N VAL A 328 1.80 9.97 17.28
CA VAL A 328 1.96 9.96 18.73
C VAL A 328 1.10 11.06 19.33
N THR A 329 0.27 10.70 20.31
CA THR A 329 -0.38 11.65 21.21
C THR A 329 0.57 11.89 22.40
N GLY A 330 1.18 13.09 22.48
CA GLY A 330 2.10 13.48 23.57
C GLY A 330 3.60 13.24 23.29
N SER A 331 4.40 13.05 24.35
CA SER A 331 5.87 12.92 24.31
C SER A 331 6.39 11.49 24.03
N ASN A 332 5.52 10.58 23.58
CA ASN A 332 5.79 9.14 23.64
C ASN A 332 6.37 8.56 22.33
N ALA A 333 6.81 7.30 22.38
CA ALA A 333 7.37 6.58 21.23
C ALA A 333 6.29 6.14 20.22
N ASP A 334 6.68 5.89 18.96
CA ASP A 334 5.81 5.42 17.86
C ASP A 334 4.97 4.17 18.23
N SER A 335 5.41 3.36 19.19
CA SER A 335 4.70 2.18 19.71
C SER A 335 3.42 2.50 20.49
N THR A 336 3.23 3.75 20.89
CA THR A 336 2.04 4.25 21.62
C THR A 336 1.20 5.22 20.78
N GLY A 337 1.58 5.41 19.52
CA GLY A 337 0.84 6.27 18.61
C GLY A 337 -0.47 5.64 18.14
N GLU A 338 -1.39 6.51 17.72
CA GLU A 338 -2.67 6.16 17.15
C GLU A 338 -2.57 6.10 15.63
N ASP A 339 -3.07 5.03 15.04
CA ASP A 339 -3.19 4.85 13.60
C ASP A 339 -4.06 5.96 13.00
N TYR A 340 -3.72 6.34 11.77
CA TYR A 340 -4.41 7.36 11.03
C TYR A 340 -4.81 6.83 9.67
N GLY A 341 -6.08 6.99 9.30
CA GLY A 341 -6.56 6.65 7.97
C GLY A 341 -6.84 5.15 7.75
N LYS A 342 -6.72 4.28 8.76
CA LYS A 342 -7.01 2.84 8.64
C LYS A 342 -7.76 2.27 9.85
N ILE A 343 -8.54 1.22 9.60
CA ILE A 343 -9.09 0.30 10.61
C ILE A 343 -8.76 -1.12 10.17
N VAL A 344 -8.31 -1.93 11.12
CA VAL A 344 -8.01 -3.35 10.91
C VAL A 344 -9.13 -4.20 11.48
N GLY A 345 -9.77 -4.96 10.61
CA GLY A 345 -10.85 -5.88 10.93
C GLY A 345 -10.36 -7.33 10.98
N LEU A 346 -10.26 -7.89 12.17
CA LEU A 346 -9.94 -9.28 12.41
C LEU A 346 -11.17 -10.18 12.21
N SER A 347 -11.03 -11.19 11.34
CA SER A 347 -12.09 -12.18 11.11
C SER A 347 -11.53 -13.58 10.91
N TYR A 348 -12.35 -14.58 11.19
CA TYR A 348 -12.04 -15.97 10.89
C TYR A 348 -12.52 -16.37 9.49
N ALA A 349 -11.72 -17.15 8.77
CA ALA A 349 -12.17 -17.88 7.59
C ALA A 349 -11.33 -19.14 7.35
N THR A 350 -11.92 -20.13 6.69
CA THR A 350 -11.23 -21.34 6.22
C THR A 350 -11.39 -21.51 4.72
N ARG A 351 -10.57 -22.39 4.15
CA ARG A 351 -10.73 -22.78 2.76
C ARG A 351 -12.09 -23.48 2.59
N LEU A 352 -12.85 -23.10 1.58
CA LEU A 352 -14.12 -23.76 1.28
C LEU A 352 -13.88 -25.25 0.96
N GLY A 353 -14.53 -26.13 1.73
CA GLY A 353 -14.48 -27.59 1.55
C GLY A 353 -13.35 -28.32 2.27
N SER A 354 -12.65 -27.69 3.22
CA SER A 354 -11.73 -28.36 4.15
C SER A 354 -12.42 -28.91 5.39
#